data_AF-R1ERA7-F1
#
_entry.id   AF-R1ERA7-F1
#
_cell.length_a   1.000
_cell.length_b   1.000
_cell.length_c   1.000
_cell.angle_alpha   90.00
_cell.angle_beta   90.00
_cell.angle_gamma   90.00
#
_symmetry.space_group_name_H-M   'P 1'
#
loop_
_entity.id
_entity.type
_entity.pdbx_description
1 polymer ?
#
loop_
_entity_poly.entity_id
_entity_poly.type
_entity_poly.pdbx_seq_one_letter_code
_entity_poly.pdbx_strand_id
1 'polypeptide(L)'
;MTYTVGKHCSRGDAWIVVDERVYDVSRFIDAHPGGVGPILNLAGKDCTDVFANYHAARELLRRGLFETDSRFYLKMLAWHCTLWLCAMYLSLGCDSCGAHMLGAALMGVFWQQLAGIGHDLGHSGVTHSFRRDHLVGSLLSAFMGLSVGWWKSDHNTHHVVCNAVEHDPNIQHMPMLAITDKVFRRPRFWDTYHRKWVGMDDAAHWLVSHQHLFFYPLMALGRWNLYAQGLIYLLTQPDKTHFRKTELAGIAVYFGWVLGTALSMPSWAESVGWVMLSHAVAGAPR
;
A
#
# COMPACT_ATOMS: atom_id res chain seq x y z
N MET A 1 15.05 -38.95 -0.69
CA MET A 1 13.83 -39.23 0.11
C MET A 1 12.54 -39.14 -0.70
N THR A 2 12.43 -38.26 -1.71
CA THR A 2 11.21 -38.00 -2.48
C THR A 2 10.65 -39.19 -3.30
N TYR A 3 11.50 -40.07 -3.83
CA TYR A 3 11.06 -41.21 -4.67
C TYR A 3 10.21 -42.26 -3.95
N THR A 4 10.36 -42.43 -2.63
CA THR A 4 9.59 -43.42 -1.86
C THR A 4 8.24 -42.84 -1.46
N VAL A 5 8.20 -41.57 -1.03
CA VAL A 5 6.98 -40.89 -0.59
C VAL A 5 5.94 -40.78 -1.72
N GLY A 6 6.37 -40.49 -2.95
CA GLY A 6 5.48 -40.33 -4.10
C GLY A 6 4.64 -41.57 -4.46
N LYS A 7 4.97 -42.76 -3.93
CA LYS A 7 4.19 -43.99 -4.12
C LYS A 7 2.98 -44.09 -3.20
N HIS A 8 3.00 -43.37 -2.08
CA HIS A 8 1.96 -43.38 -1.05
C HIS A 8 0.99 -42.22 -1.29
N CYS A 9 0.19 -42.31 -2.34
CA CYS A 9 -0.66 -41.23 -2.85
C CYS A 9 -2.17 -41.57 -2.94
N SER A 10 -2.66 -42.53 -2.14
CA SER A 10 -4.03 -43.05 -2.24
C SER A 10 -4.76 -43.10 -0.91
N ARG A 11 -6.09 -43.16 -0.93
CA ARG A 11 -6.89 -43.26 0.30
C ARG A 11 -6.65 -44.63 0.95
N GLY A 12 -6.07 -44.65 2.14
CA GLY A 12 -5.63 -45.86 2.83
C GLY A 12 -4.12 -46.14 2.72
N ASP A 13 -3.41 -45.43 1.84
CA ASP A 13 -1.95 -45.42 1.75
C ASP A 13 -1.46 -44.02 1.29
N ALA A 14 -1.43 -43.08 2.22
CA ALA A 14 -1.17 -41.65 1.98
C ALA A 14 -0.07 -41.15 2.91
N TRP A 15 1.08 -40.76 2.35
CA TRP A 15 2.16 -40.10 3.09
C TRP A 15 2.32 -38.66 2.62
N ILE A 16 2.74 -37.78 3.52
CA ILE A 16 3.02 -36.36 3.22
C ILE A 16 4.36 -35.95 3.83
N VAL A 17 4.99 -34.91 3.28
CA VAL A 17 6.17 -34.28 3.88
C VAL A 17 5.80 -32.90 4.44
N VAL A 18 6.18 -32.64 5.69
CA VAL A 18 6.05 -31.34 6.37
C VAL A 18 7.34 -31.07 7.12
N ASP A 19 7.98 -29.91 6.88
CA ASP A 19 9.25 -29.50 7.50
C ASP A 19 10.32 -30.61 7.42
N GLU A 20 10.53 -31.14 6.20
CA GLU A 20 11.48 -32.21 5.90
C GLU A 20 11.21 -33.56 6.61
N ARG A 21 10.05 -33.72 7.28
CA ARG A 21 9.63 -34.95 7.95
C ARG A 21 8.50 -35.63 7.20
N VAL A 22 8.58 -36.96 7.12
CA VAL A 22 7.57 -37.81 6.46
C VAL A 22 6.54 -38.28 7.49
N TYR A 23 5.26 -38.11 7.17
CA TYR A 23 4.14 -38.53 8.00
C TYR A 23 3.25 -39.50 7.22
N ASP A 24 2.97 -40.66 7.80
CA ASP A 24 1.90 -41.55 7.34
C ASP A 24 0.57 -41.05 7.90
N VAL A 25 -0.28 -40.52 7.01
CA VAL A 25 -1.59 -39.96 7.35
C VAL A 25 -2.75 -40.87 6.91
N SER A 26 -2.46 -42.11 6.50
CA SER A 26 -3.44 -43.06 5.96
C SER A 26 -4.63 -43.28 6.90
N ARG A 27 -4.37 -43.35 8.22
CA ARG A 27 -5.41 -43.52 9.25
C ARG A 27 -6.05 -42.22 9.70
N PHE A 28 -5.38 -41.10 9.47
CA PHE A 28 -5.84 -39.77 9.90
C PHE A 28 -6.73 -39.11 8.85
N ILE A 29 -6.63 -39.52 7.58
CA ILE A 29 -7.28 -38.85 6.46
C ILE A 29 -8.80 -38.68 6.64
N ASP A 30 -9.48 -39.67 7.21
CA ASP A 30 -10.92 -39.66 7.45
C ASP A 30 -11.31 -38.88 8.72
N ALA A 31 -10.36 -38.64 9.61
CA ALA A 31 -10.54 -37.85 10.84
C ALA A 31 -10.07 -36.40 10.69
N HIS A 32 -9.50 -36.03 9.54
CA HIS A 32 -8.94 -34.71 9.33
C HIS A 32 -10.05 -33.63 9.36
N PRO A 33 -9.98 -32.62 10.24
CA PRO A 33 -11.01 -31.59 10.37
C PRO A 33 -11.25 -30.74 9.10
N GLY A 34 -10.26 -30.65 8.21
CA GLY A 34 -10.40 -29.98 6.91
C GLY A 34 -11.01 -30.85 5.81
N GLY A 35 -11.46 -32.06 6.16
CA GLY A 35 -11.95 -33.07 5.23
C GLY A 35 -10.85 -33.85 4.53
N VAL A 36 -11.25 -34.87 3.78
CA VAL A 36 -10.35 -35.83 3.11
C VAL A 36 -9.62 -35.17 1.92
N GLY A 37 -10.31 -34.30 1.18
CA GLY A 37 -9.84 -33.73 -0.09
C GLY A 37 -8.46 -33.04 -0.02
N PRO A 38 -8.21 -32.13 0.93
CA PRO A 38 -6.92 -31.45 1.06
C PRO A 38 -5.72 -32.38 1.24
N ILE A 39 -5.86 -33.44 2.06
CA ILE A 39 -4.78 -34.41 2.27
C ILE A 39 -4.61 -35.28 1.03
N LEU A 40 -5.70 -35.77 0.44
CA LEU A 40 -5.61 -36.67 -0.72
C LEU A 40 -4.97 -35.98 -1.94
N ASN A 41 -5.26 -34.70 -2.17
CA ASN A 41 -4.66 -33.91 -3.26
C ASN A 41 -3.15 -33.70 -3.12
N LEU A 42 -2.64 -33.80 -1.89
CA LEU A 42 -1.24 -33.58 -1.51
C LEU A 42 -0.51 -34.86 -1.11
N ALA A 43 -1.19 -36.01 -1.12
CA ALA A 43 -0.59 -37.29 -0.81
C ALA A 43 0.56 -37.60 -1.80
N GLY A 44 1.68 -38.08 -1.26
CA GLY A 44 2.92 -38.33 -1.98
C GLY A 44 3.77 -37.08 -2.24
N LYS A 45 3.40 -35.90 -1.72
CA LYS A 45 4.09 -34.62 -1.98
C LYS A 45 4.61 -33.96 -0.70
N ASP A 46 5.49 -32.98 -0.89
CA ASP A 46 5.79 -32.00 0.14
C ASP A 46 4.67 -30.98 0.22
N CYS A 47 4.08 -30.85 1.40
CA CYS A 47 2.99 -29.94 1.68
C CYS A 47 3.34 -28.94 2.79
N THR A 48 4.62 -28.71 3.07
CA THR A 48 5.08 -27.80 4.14
C THR A 48 4.41 -26.43 4.04
N ASP A 49 4.47 -25.78 2.88
CA ASP A 49 3.87 -24.45 2.68
C ASP A 49 2.35 -24.47 2.84
N VAL A 50 1.69 -25.51 2.31
CA VAL A 50 0.23 -25.62 2.39
C VAL A 50 -0.21 -25.88 3.82
N PHE A 51 0.47 -26.80 4.51
CA PHE A 51 0.23 -27.12 5.91
C PHE A 51 0.44 -25.88 6.78
N ALA A 52 1.56 -25.17 6.61
CA ALA A 52 1.85 -23.93 7.32
C ALA A 52 0.78 -22.88 7.06
N ASN A 53 0.39 -22.64 5.81
CA ASN A 53 -0.62 -21.62 5.48
C ASN A 53 -1.97 -21.89 6.15
N TYR A 54 -2.49 -23.12 6.07
CA TYR A 54 -3.82 -23.42 6.64
C TYR A 54 -3.80 -23.58 8.17
N HIS A 55 -2.75 -24.16 8.74
CA HIS A 55 -2.68 -24.37 10.19
C HIS A 55 -2.23 -23.11 10.95
N ALA A 56 -1.35 -22.31 10.37
CA ALA A 56 -1.02 -20.98 10.90
C ALA A 56 -2.23 -20.05 10.82
N ALA A 57 -2.95 -20.02 9.69
CA ALA A 57 -4.17 -19.20 9.57
C ALA A 57 -5.21 -19.56 10.65
N ARG A 58 -5.38 -20.85 10.96
CA ARG A 58 -6.28 -21.29 12.02
C ARG A 58 -5.84 -20.82 13.40
N GLU A 59 -4.53 -20.81 13.67
CA GLU A 59 -3.99 -20.29 14.94
C GLU A 59 -4.12 -18.77 15.03
N LEU A 60 -3.89 -18.04 13.93
CA LEU A 60 -4.11 -16.59 13.86
C LEU A 60 -5.58 -16.22 14.11
N LEU A 61 -6.52 -17.00 13.56
CA LEU A 61 -7.96 -16.87 13.83
C LEU A 61 -8.30 -17.13 15.30
N ARG A 62 -7.76 -18.20 15.90
CA ARG A 62 -7.98 -18.49 17.34
C ARG A 62 -7.48 -17.37 18.23
N ARG A 63 -6.34 -16.77 17.88
CA ARG A 63 -5.74 -15.65 18.62
C ARG A 63 -6.49 -14.33 18.39
N GLY A 64 -7.53 -14.31 17.55
CA GLY A 64 -8.30 -13.12 17.23
C GLY A 64 -7.51 -12.07 16.47
N LEU A 65 -6.41 -12.46 15.78
CA LEU A 65 -5.52 -11.52 15.10
C LEU A 65 -6.11 -10.94 13.80
N PHE A 66 -7.28 -11.43 13.39
CA PHE A 66 -8.08 -10.87 12.29
C PHE A 66 -9.16 -9.89 12.79
N GLU A 67 -9.33 -9.76 14.11
CA GLU A 67 -10.28 -8.81 14.70
C GLU A 67 -9.61 -7.44 14.84
N THR A 68 -10.35 -6.39 14.51
CA THR A 68 -9.85 -5.01 14.61
C THR A 68 -9.77 -4.56 16.07
N ASP A 69 -8.59 -4.13 16.53
CA ASP A 69 -8.46 -3.43 17.82
C ASP A 69 -8.89 -1.96 17.70
N SER A 70 -10.13 -1.66 18.06
CA SER A 70 -10.64 -0.28 18.08
C SER A 70 -9.83 0.67 18.97
N ARG A 71 -9.14 0.17 20.00
CA ARG A 71 -8.31 1.00 20.89
C ARG A 71 -7.07 1.52 20.16
N PHE A 72 -6.50 0.71 19.27
CA PHE A 72 -5.41 1.13 18.40
C PHE A 72 -5.86 2.31 17.52
N TYR A 73 -7.00 2.20 16.84
CA TYR A 73 -7.52 3.27 16.00
C TYR A 73 -7.93 4.52 16.78
N LEU A 74 -8.44 4.38 18.00
CA LEU A 74 -8.75 5.54 18.86
C LEU A 74 -7.48 6.28 19.30
N LYS A 75 -6.44 5.54 19.72
CA LYS A 75 -5.13 6.13 20.05
C LYS A 75 -4.50 6.80 18.83
N MET A 76 -4.60 6.14 17.68
CA MET A 76 -4.09 6.66 16.43
C MET A 76 -4.86 7.93 16.01
N LEU A 77 -6.18 7.98 16.16
CA LEU A 77 -6.98 9.18 15.94
C LEU A 77 -6.51 10.33 16.84
N ALA A 78 -6.35 10.08 18.15
CA ALA A 78 -5.87 11.09 19.08
C ALA A 78 -4.48 11.63 18.66
N TRP A 79 -3.57 10.74 18.28
CA TRP A 79 -2.24 11.09 17.80
C TRP A 79 -2.28 11.93 16.51
N HIS A 80 -3.13 11.58 15.54
CA HIS A 80 -3.30 12.35 14.31
C HIS A 80 -3.92 13.72 14.57
N CYS A 81 -4.88 13.81 15.48
CA CYS A 81 -5.43 15.10 15.93
C CYS A 81 -4.35 15.97 16.56
N THR A 82 -3.50 15.40 17.44
CA THR A 82 -2.37 16.12 18.03
C THR A 82 -1.41 16.62 16.95
N LEU A 83 -0.98 15.75 16.03
CA LEU A 83 -0.07 16.15 14.95
C LEU A 83 -0.66 17.28 14.09
N TRP A 84 -1.92 17.14 13.68
CA TRP A 84 -2.60 18.15 12.86
C TRP A 84 -2.75 19.48 13.59
N LEU A 85 -3.20 19.46 14.85
CA LEU A 85 -3.35 20.68 15.66
C LEU A 85 -2.00 21.36 15.92
N CYS A 86 -0.95 20.62 16.22
CA CYS A 86 0.40 21.16 16.39
C CYS A 86 0.92 21.76 15.08
N ALA A 87 0.75 21.06 13.96
CA ALA A 87 1.14 21.55 12.64
C ALA A 87 0.41 22.85 12.28
N MET A 88 -0.90 22.92 12.52
CA MET A 88 -1.71 24.13 12.27
C MET A 88 -1.34 25.27 13.22
N TYR A 89 -1.13 25.00 14.51
CA TYR A 89 -0.71 26.02 15.48
C TYR A 89 0.64 26.63 15.09
N LEU A 90 1.63 25.81 14.72
CA LEU A 90 2.94 26.28 14.27
C LEU A 90 2.88 27.05 12.95
N SER A 91 1.93 26.70 12.08
CA SER A 91 1.76 27.31 10.75
C SER A 91 0.97 28.62 10.77
N LEU A 92 0.01 28.77 11.70
CA LEU A 92 -0.96 29.87 11.70
C LEU A 92 -0.94 30.71 12.98
N GLY A 93 -0.44 30.16 14.08
CA GLY A 93 -0.48 30.78 15.41
C GLY A 93 0.87 31.29 15.91
N CYS A 94 1.94 31.09 15.14
CA CYS A 94 3.29 31.59 15.42
C CYS A 94 3.71 32.55 14.32
N ASP A 95 4.57 33.52 14.64
CA ASP A 95 4.99 34.55 13.66
C ASP A 95 6.35 34.25 13.00
N SER A 96 7.06 33.21 13.47
CA SER A 96 8.42 32.92 13.02
C SER A 96 8.45 31.96 11.83
N CYS A 97 9.28 32.26 10.84
CA CYS A 97 9.54 31.38 9.70
C CYS A 97 9.98 29.96 10.13
N GLY A 98 10.78 29.85 11.20
CA GLY A 98 11.18 28.55 11.76
C GLY A 98 9.99 27.73 12.25
N ALA A 99 9.01 28.37 12.91
CA ALA A 99 7.78 27.70 13.32
C ALA A 99 6.95 27.27 12.10
N HIS A 100 6.82 28.11 11.08
CA HIS A 100 6.12 27.75 9.85
C HIS A 100 6.72 26.52 9.17
N MET A 101 8.05 26.46 9.05
CA MET A 101 8.73 25.30 8.44
C MET A 101 8.61 24.05 9.30
N LEU A 102 8.65 24.17 10.63
CA LEU A 102 8.39 23.05 11.53
C LEU A 102 6.94 22.56 11.41
N GLY A 103 5.98 23.49 11.30
CA GLY A 103 4.57 23.21 11.05
C GLY A 103 4.37 22.47 9.73
N ALA A 104 5.06 22.89 8.66
CA ALA A 104 5.06 22.21 7.37
C ALA A 104 5.61 20.78 7.48
N ALA A 105 6.75 20.58 8.15
CA ALA A 105 7.33 19.26 8.33
C ALA A 105 6.38 18.32 9.13
N LEU A 106 5.79 18.80 10.22
CA LEU A 106 4.81 18.04 11.01
C LEU A 106 3.54 17.72 10.21
N MET A 107 3.08 18.64 9.35
CA MET A 107 1.98 18.36 8.43
C MET A 107 2.35 17.23 7.44
N GLY A 108 3.58 17.21 6.97
CA GLY A 108 4.09 16.12 6.14
C GLY A 108 4.04 14.77 6.85
N VAL A 109 4.51 14.71 8.10
CA VAL A 109 4.42 13.49 8.95
C VAL A 109 2.97 13.07 9.17
N PHE A 110 2.07 14.03 9.45
CA PHE A 110 0.65 13.78 9.58
C PHE A 110 0.08 13.10 8.33
N TRP A 111 0.34 13.63 7.13
CA TRP A 111 -0.14 13.03 5.88
C TRP A 111 0.47 11.64 5.61
N GLN A 112 1.76 11.47 5.88
CA GLN A 112 2.45 10.20 5.70
C GLN A 112 1.83 9.10 6.57
N GLN A 113 1.47 9.42 7.82
CA GLN A 113 0.85 8.48 8.75
C GLN A 113 -0.63 8.25 8.46
N LEU A 114 -1.36 9.31 8.11
CA LEU A 114 -2.78 9.23 7.76
C LEU A 114 -3.00 8.33 6.53
N ALA A 115 -2.03 8.26 5.62
CA ALA A 115 -2.04 7.31 4.50
C ALA A 115 -2.08 5.84 4.94
N GLY A 116 -1.54 5.50 6.12
CA GLY A 116 -1.68 4.16 6.70
C GLY A 116 -3.14 3.84 7.07
N ILE A 117 -3.84 4.81 7.67
CA ILE A 117 -5.28 4.66 7.95
C ILE A 117 -6.08 4.53 6.65
N GLY A 118 -5.73 5.35 5.65
CA GLY A 118 -6.33 5.28 4.31
C GLY A 118 -6.14 3.90 3.66
N HIS A 119 -4.95 3.31 3.80
CA HIS A 119 -4.65 1.95 3.34
C HIS A 119 -5.58 0.92 4.00
N ASP A 120 -5.69 0.95 5.33
CA ASP A 120 -6.49 -0.02 6.08
C ASP A 120 -7.99 0.10 5.76
N LEU A 121 -8.49 1.33 5.60
CA LEU A 121 -9.87 1.61 5.15
C LEU A 121 -10.10 1.13 3.71
N GLY A 122 -9.13 1.32 2.83
CA GLY A 122 -9.22 0.86 1.44
C GLY A 122 -9.32 -0.66 1.30
N HIS A 123 -8.69 -1.40 2.22
CA HIS A 123 -8.82 -2.86 2.37
C HIS A 123 -10.03 -3.32 3.17
N SER A 124 -10.86 -2.39 3.67
CA SER A 124 -11.98 -2.69 4.58
C SER A 124 -11.54 -3.39 5.87
N GLY A 125 -10.33 -3.07 6.35
CA GLY A 125 -9.71 -3.68 7.52
C GLY A 125 -10.05 -3.02 8.85
N VAL A 126 -10.91 -1.99 8.87
CA VAL A 126 -11.23 -1.24 10.10
C VAL A 126 -12.60 -1.63 10.66
N THR A 127 -13.66 -1.60 9.84
CA THR A 127 -15.01 -2.00 10.29
C THR A 127 -15.50 -3.29 9.64
N HIS A 128 -14.65 -3.92 8.81
CA HIS A 128 -14.98 -5.10 8.00
C HIS A 128 -16.22 -4.90 7.11
N SER A 129 -16.57 -3.64 6.83
CA SER A 129 -17.71 -3.27 6.01
C SER A 129 -17.25 -2.35 4.91
N PHE A 130 -17.28 -2.91 3.70
CA PHE A 130 -16.92 -2.21 2.48
C PHE A 130 -17.49 -0.79 2.41
N ARG A 131 -18.81 -0.65 2.58
CA ARG A 131 -19.50 0.64 2.43
C ARG A 131 -19.07 1.66 3.48
N ARG A 132 -18.89 1.23 4.74
CA ARG A 132 -18.50 2.12 5.84
C ARG A 132 -17.06 2.57 5.66
N ASP A 133 -16.14 1.63 5.46
CA ASP A 133 -14.71 1.94 5.36
C ASP A 133 -14.41 2.76 4.10
N HIS A 134 -15.07 2.47 2.98
CA HIS A 134 -14.90 3.28 1.77
C HIS A 134 -15.50 4.67 1.89
N LEU A 135 -16.62 4.84 2.60
CA LEU A 135 -17.17 6.17 2.85
C LEU A 135 -16.22 6.98 3.72
N VAL A 136 -15.71 6.40 4.82
CA VAL A 136 -14.74 7.06 5.71
C VAL A 136 -13.46 7.38 4.96
N GLY A 137 -12.91 6.43 4.20
CA GLY A 137 -11.73 6.64 3.37
C GLY A 137 -11.95 7.75 2.32
N SER A 138 -13.13 7.80 1.70
CA SER A 138 -13.46 8.85 0.73
C SER A 138 -13.55 10.22 1.39
N LEU A 139 -14.08 10.32 2.61
CA LEU A 139 -14.10 11.54 3.40
C LEU A 139 -12.69 11.99 3.81
N LEU A 140 -11.77 11.06 4.08
CA LEU A 140 -10.36 11.37 4.36
C LEU A 140 -9.65 12.07 3.20
N SER A 141 -10.18 11.99 1.97
CA SER A 141 -9.69 12.78 0.83
C SER A 141 -9.68 14.29 1.13
N ALA A 142 -10.56 14.77 2.02
CA ALA A 142 -10.56 16.17 2.50
C ALA A 142 -9.31 16.57 3.30
N PHE A 143 -8.67 15.60 3.94
CA PHE A 143 -7.47 15.82 4.73
C PHE A 143 -6.19 15.44 3.99
N MET A 144 -6.27 14.50 3.03
CA MET A 144 -5.10 13.98 2.33
C MET A 144 -4.97 14.40 0.87
N GLY A 145 -6.04 14.82 0.20
CA GLY A 145 -6.03 15.12 -1.24
C GLY A 145 -5.82 13.91 -2.15
N LEU A 146 -5.81 12.70 -1.61
CA LEU A 146 -5.59 11.46 -2.37
C LEU A 146 -6.91 10.71 -2.57
N SER A 147 -7.09 10.17 -3.78
CA SER A 147 -8.25 9.35 -4.12
C SER A 147 -8.08 7.92 -3.59
N VAL A 148 -9.01 7.48 -2.75
CA VAL A 148 -9.07 6.09 -2.29
C VAL A 148 -9.49 5.16 -3.44
N GLY A 149 -10.37 5.62 -4.33
CA GLY A 149 -10.76 4.87 -5.52
C GLY A 149 -9.58 4.54 -6.43
N TRP A 150 -8.76 5.55 -6.76
CA TRP A 150 -7.55 5.36 -7.55
C TRP A 150 -6.55 4.44 -6.84
N TRP A 151 -6.22 4.79 -5.59
CA TRP A 151 -5.27 4.04 -4.79
C TRP A 151 -5.66 2.57 -4.71
N LYS A 152 -6.94 2.27 -4.50
CA LYS A 152 -7.43 0.90 -4.42
C LYS A 152 -7.35 0.17 -5.76
N SER A 153 -7.69 0.83 -6.87
CA SER A 153 -7.58 0.23 -8.20
C SER A 153 -6.14 -0.18 -8.53
N ASP A 154 -5.20 0.69 -8.19
CA ASP A 154 -3.77 0.49 -8.41
C ASP A 154 -3.20 -0.57 -7.45
N HIS A 155 -3.41 -0.37 -6.14
CA HIS A 155 -2.87 -1.20 -5.08
C HIS A 155 -3.48 -2.61 -5.03
N ASN A 156 -4.77 -2.79 -5.35
CA ASN A 156 -5.33 -4.14 -5.47
C ASN A 156 -4.70 -4.90 -6.62
N THR A 157 -4.33 -4.22 -7.71
CA THR A 157 -3.62 -4.87 -8.81
C THR A 157 -2.25 -5.34 -8.33
N HIS A 158 -1.51 -4.52 -7.59
CA HIS A 158 -0.27 -4.93 -6.93
C HIS A 158 -0.44 -6.19 -6.07
N HIS A 159 -1.50 -6.30 -5.26
CA HIS A 159 -1.73 -7.51 -4.45
C HIS A 159 -2.01 -8.78 -5.27
N VAL A 160 -2.54 -8.64 -6.49
CA VAL A 160 -2.80 -9.78 -7.38
C VAL A 160 -1.53 -10.23 -8.11
N VAL A 161 -0.66 -9.29 -8.50
CA VAL A 161 0.54 -9.56 -9.31
C VAL A 161 1.82 -9.00 -8.67
N CYS A 162 1.95 -9.15 -7.36
CA CYS A 162 3.01 -8.50 -6.57
C CYS A 162 4.41 -8.83 -7.10
N ASN A 163 5.22 -7.79 -7.31
CA ASN A 163 6.59 -7.87 -7.80
C ASN A 163 6.74 -8.55 -9.18
N ALA A 164 5.65 -8.60 -9.97
CA ALA A 164 5.68 -9.02 -11.36
C ALA A 164 6.03 -7.82 -12.24
N VAL A 165 7.25 -7.80 -12.79
CA VAL A 165 7.80 -6.69 -13.57
C VAL A 165 6.91 -6.23 -14.73
N GLU A 166 6.09 -7.10 -15.31
CA GLU A 166 5.22 -6.78 -16.46
C GLU A 166 3.81 -6.34 -16.07
N HIS A 167 3.40 -6.53 -14.81
CA HIS A 167 2.00 -6.45 -14.42
C HIS A 167 1.75 -5.59 -13.18
N ASP A 168 2.73 -5.49 -12.28
CA ASP A 168 2.61 -4.76 -11.04
C ASP A 168 2.80 -3.24 -11.29
N PRO A 169 1.77 -2.40 -11.10
CA PRO A 169 1.89 -0.97 -11.32
C PRO A 169 2.78 -0.28 -10.28
N ASN A 170 2.92 -0.83 -9.08
CA ASN A 170 3.65 -0.20 -7.98
C ASN A 170 5.17 -0.27 -8.13
N ILE A 171 5.69 -1.01 -9.12
CA ILE A 171 7.13 -1.07 -9.39
C ILE A 171 7.52 -0.46 -10.75
N GLN A 172 6.58 0.19 -11.45
CA GLN A 172 6.81 0.78 -12.77
C GLN A 172 7.39 2.20 -12.68
N HIS A 173 8.60 2.33 -12.13
CA HIS A 173 9.27 3.63 -11.96
C HIS A 173 10.36 3.92 -12.99
N MET A 174 10.53 3.04 -13.97
CA MET A 174 11.41 3.29 -15.11
C MET A 174 10.95 4.54 -15.90
N PRO A 175 11.88 5.39 -16.35
CA PRO A 175 13.33 5.18 -16.37
C PRO A 175 14.08 5.68 -15.11
N MET A 176 13.38 6.17 -14.08
CA MET A 176 14.01 6.85 -12.95
C MET A 176 14.56 5.88 -11.90
N LEU A 177 13.79 4.86 -11.51
CA LEU A 177 14.13 3.91 -10.47
C LEU A 177 13.92 2.47 -10.94
N ALA A 178 14.88 1.60 -10.65
CA ALA A 178 14.75 0.16 -10.84
C ALA A 178 14.62 -0.52 -9.47
N ILE A 179 13.42 -0.97 -9.13
CA ILE A 179 13.11 -1.53 -7.79
C ILE A 179 13.55 -3.00 -7.66
N THR A 180 13.75 -3.70 -8.78
CA THR A 180 14.16 -5.11 -8.79
C THR A 180 15.18 -5.36 -9.88
N ASP A 181 16.12 -6.27 -9.60
CA ASP A 181 17.15 -6.70 -10.55
C ASP A 181 16.58 -7.42 -11.78
N LYS A 182 15.35 -7.93 -11.67
CA LYS A 182 14.60 -8.53 -12.78
C LYS A 182 14.43 -7.57 -13.97
N VAL A 183 14.41 -6.25 -13.73
CA VAL A 183 14.36 -5.23 -14.79
C VAL A 183 15.61 -5.30 -15.68
N PHE A 184 16.80 -5.53 -15.12
CA PHE A 184 18.05 -5.62 -15.91
C PHE A 184 18.16 -6.91 -16.71
N ARG A 185 17.53 -7.99 -16.23
CA ARG A 185 17.50 -9.28 -16.93
C ARG A 185 16.58 -9.27 -18.16
N ARG A 186 15.67 -8.29 -18.25
CA ARG A 186 14.73 -8.11 -19.36
C ARG A 186 14.99 -6.75 -20.03
N PRO A 187 15.84 -6.68 -21.07
CA PRO A 187 16.24 -5.40 -21.67
C PRO A 187 15.05 -4.58 -22.21
N ARG A 188 13.93 -5.26 -22.51
CA ARG A 188 12.66 -4.65 -22.89
C ARG A 188 11.49 -5.55 -22.51
N PHE A 189 10.44 -4.99 -21.92
CA PHE A 189 9.22 -5.71 -21.57
C PHE A 189 7.97 -4.84 -21.77
N TRP A 190 6.80 -5.47 -21.87
CA TRP A 190 5.53 -4.78 -22.01
C TRP A 190 4.86 -4.63 -20.64
N ASP A 191 4.70 -3.40 -20.19
CA ASP A 191 3.91 -3.06 -19.00
C ASP A 191 2.43 -3.16 -19.37
N THR A 192 1.80 -4.23 -18.90
CA THR A 192 0.40 -4.54 -19.17
C THR A 192 -0.58 -3.59 -18.49
N TYR A 193 -0.19 -2.97 -17.36
CA TYR A 193 -1.04 -2.06 -16.61
C TYR A 193 -1.09 -0.68 -17.30
N HIS A 194 0.07 -0.07 -17.53
CA HIS A 194 0.16 1.23 -18.19
C HIS A 194 0.15 1.14 -19.73
N ARG A 195 0.15 -0.08 -20.28
CA ARG A 195 0.10 -0.36 -21.72
C ARG A 195 1.21 0.34 -22.50
N LYS A 196 2.44 0.21 -22.01
CA LYS A 196 3.63 0.82 -22.61
C LYS A 196 4.79 -0.17 -22.68
N TRP A 197 5.68 0.05 -23.64
CA TRP A 197 6.98 -0.62 -23.64
C TRP A 197 7.89 0.05 -22.61
N VAL A 198 8.50 -0.75 -21.75
CA VAL A 198 9.54 -0.34 -20.82
C VAL A 198 10.84 -0.99 -21.27
N GLY A 199 11.93 -0.23 -21.25
CA GLY A 199 13.25 -0.72 -21.64
C GLY A 199 14.36 0.02 -20.92
N MET A 200 15.59 -0.50 -21.08
CA MET A 200 16.81 0.09 -20.55
C MET A 200 17.62 0.70 -21.70
N ASP A 201 17.24 1.91 -22.12
CA ASP A 201 18.06 2.72 -23.04
C ASP A 201 19.18 3.45 -22.30
N ASP A 202 20.05 4.16 -23.01
CA ASP A 202 21.22 4.83 -22.43
C ASP A 202 20.82 5.88 -21.36
N ALA A 203 19.69 6.56 -21.57
CA ALA A 203 19.17 7.53 -20.62
C ALA A 203 18.67 6.85 -19.34
N ALA A 204 17.89 5.78 -19.47
CA ALA A 204 17.44 4.97 -18.35
C ALA A 204 18.62 4.34 -17.60
N HIS A 205 19.62 3.84 -18.32
CA HIS A 205 20.82 3.28 -17.71
C HIS A 205 21.57 4.34 -16.89
N TRP A 206 21.71 5.55 -17.41
CA TRP A 206 22.31 6.66 -16.66
C TRP A 206 21.49 7.04 -15.43
N LEU A 207 20.18 7.23 -15.57
CA LEU A 207 19.27 7.61 -14.47
C LEU A 207 19.27 6.56 -13.35
N VAL A 208 19.12 5.28 -13.72
CA VAL A 208 19.09 4.16 -12.78
C VAL A 208 20.45 3.96 -12.09
N SER A 209 21.56 4.16 -12.79
CA SER A 209 22.91 4.11 -12.18
C SER A 209 23.11 5.19 -11.11
N HIS A 210 22.47 6.34 -11.30
CA HIS A 210 22.52 7.48 -10.37
C HIS A 210 21.27 7.57 -9.48
N GLN A 211 20.40 6.55 -9.44
CA GLN A 211 19.14 6.60 -8.71
C GLN A 211 19.31 6.92 -7.22
N HIS A 212 20.45 6.54 -6.62
CA HIS A 212 20.80 6.87 -5.24
C HIS A 212 20.90 8.38 -4.97
N LEU A 213 21.22 9.19 -5.98
CA LEU A 213 21.22 10.66 -5.90
C LEU A 213 19.81 11.23 -6.09
N PHE A 214 19.02 10.61 -6.97
CA PHE A 214 17.70 11.11 -7.35
C PHE A 214 16.57 10.60 -6.46
N PHE A 215 16.81 9.58 -5.63
CA PHE A 215 15.79 8.93 -4.83
C PHE A 215 15.04 9.92 -3.93
N TYR A 216 15.75 10.65 -3.07
CA TYR A 216 15.11 11.61 -2.16
C TYR A 216 14.45 12.80 -2.90
N PRO A 217 15.10 13.46 -3.88
CA PRO A 217 14.44 14.48 -4.69
C PRO A 217 13.16 13.98 -5.38
N LEU A 218 13.17 12.75 -5.93
CA LEU A 218 12.01 12.17 -6.60
C LEU A 218 10.90 11.85 -5.60
N MET A 219 11.23 11.27 -4.45
CA MET A 219 10.26 10.99 -3.39
C MET A 219 9.64 12.26 -2.83
N ALA A 220 10.41 13.34 -2.70
CA ALA A 220 9.91 14.66 -2.31
C ALA A 220 8.85 15.21 -3.29
N LEU A 221 8.89 14.77 -4.55
CA LEU A 221 7.91 15.14 -5.57
C LEU A 221 6.83 14.08 -5.80
N GLY A 222 6.99 12.87 -5.27
CA GLY A 222 6.12 11.72 -5.55
C GLY A 222 4.66 12.00 -5.24
N ARG A 223 4.38 12.74 -4.16
CA ARG A 223 3.01 13.08 -3.74
C ARG A 223 2.23 13.88 -4.78
N TRP A 224 2.89 14.75 -5.55
CA TRP A 224 2.24 15.50 -6.63
C TRP A 224 1.74 14.59 -7.74
N ASN A 225 2.53 13.56 -8.09
CA ASN A 225 2.11 12.53 -9.03
C ASN A 225 0.88 11.77 -8.51
N LEU A 226 0.83 11.46 -7.21
CA LEU A 226 -0.34 10.79 -6.62
C LEU A 226 -1.62 11.64 -6.74
N TYR A 227 -1.54 12.96 -6.56
CA TYR A 227 -2.70 13.84 -6.79
C TYR A 227 -3.17 13.80 -8.25
N ALA A 228 -2.22 13.90 -9.19
CA ALA A 228 -2.52 13.88 -10.60
C ALA A 228 -3.19 12.56 -11.00
N GLN A 229 -2.64 11.42 -10.57
CA GLN A 229 -3.21 10.10 -10.85
C GLN A 229 -4.59 9.94 -10.24
N GLY A 230 -4.79 10.40 -8.99
CA GLY A 230 -6.09 10.39 -8.33
C GLY A 230 -7.14 11.21 -9.08
N LEU A 231 -6.80 12.43 -9.50
CA LEU A 231 -7.71 13.28 -10.28
C LEU A 231 -7.99 12.70 -11.67
N ILE A 232 -6.97 12.23 -12.39
CA ILE A 232 -7.14 11.57 -13.70
C ILE A 232 -8.09 10.38 -13.57
N TYR A 233 -7.91 9.53 -12.56
CA TYR A 233 -8.78 8.39 -12.33
C TYR A 233 -10.22 8.81 -12.03
N LEU A 234 -10.43 9.77 -11.12
CA LEU A 234 -11.78 10.27 -10.80
C LEU A 234 -12.46 10.93 -12.01
N LEU A 235 -11.71 11.52 -12.94
CA LEU A 235 -12.27 12.17 -14.13
C LEU A 235 -12.52 11.18 -15.27
N THR A 236 -11.69 10.14 -15.42
CA THR A 236 -11.71 9.23 -16.57
C THR A 236 -12.34 7.87 -16.29
N GLN A 237 -12.47 7.47 -15.02
CA GLN A 237 -13.04 6.18 -14.60
C GLN A 237 -14.25 6.38 -13.66
N PRO A 238 -15.27 7.16 -14.06
CA PRO A 238 -16.37 7.55 -13.17
C PRO A 238 -17.15 6.36 -12.59
N ASP A 239 -17.27 5.28 -13.36
CA ASP A 239 -18.07 4.10 -12.98
C ASP A 239 -17.34 3.14 -12.03
N LYS A 240 -16.02 3.32 -11.85
CA LYS A 240 -15.19 2.46 -10.99
C LYS A 240 -15.00 3.00 -9.58
N THR A 241 -15.52 4.20 -9.29
CA THR A 241 -15.35 4.85 -7.99
C THR A 241 -16.66 4.92 -7.23
N HIS A 242 -16.74 4.25 -6.07
CA HIS A 242 -17.97 4.14 -5.29
C HIS A 242 -18.50 5.47 -4.75
N PHE A 243 -17.61 6.36 -4.31
CA PHE A 243 -17.97 7.65 -3.69
C PHE A 243 -17.32 8.83 -4.41
N ARG A 244 -17.30 8.78 -5.75
CA ARG A 244 -16.62 9.77 -6.61
C ARG A 244 -16.90 11.23 -6.25
N LYS A 245 -18.17 11.60 -6.03
CA LYS A 245 -18.56 12.97 -5.68
C LYS A 245 -17.99 13.40 -4.33
N THR A 246 -17.97 12.48 -3.36
CA THR A 246 -17.38 12.70 -2.04
C THR A 246 -15.86 12.89 -2.15
N GLU A 247 -15.18 12.06 -2.94
CA GLU A 247 -13.73 12.20 -3.15
C GLU A 247 -13.39 13.51 -3.87
N LEU A 248 -14.11 13.88 -4.94
CA LEU A 248 -13.91 15.15 -5.65
C LEU A 248 -14.14 16.36 -4.74
N ALA A 249 -15.21 16.35 -3.94
CA ALA A 249 -15.48 17.40 -2.96
C ALA A 249 -14.39 17.45 -1.88
N GLY A 250 -13.95 16.29 -1.39
CA GLY A 250 -12.86 16.18 -0.44
C GLY A 250 -11.57 16.76 -1.00
N ILE A 251 -11.16 16.36 -2.21
CA ILE A 251 -9.95 16.89 -2.85
C ILE A 251 -10.04 18.42 -3.06
N ALA A 252 -11.21 18.94 -3.43
CA ALA A 252 -11.42 20.39 -3.53
C ALA A 252 -11.27 21.10 -2.17
N VAL A 253 -11.86 20.54 -1.11
CA VAL A 253 -11.67 21.04 0.27
C VAL A 253 -10.20 21.00 0.65
N TYR A 254 -9.52 19.89 0.35
CA TYR A 254 -8.11 19.70 0.64
C TYR A 254 -7.24 20.80 0.05
N PHE A 255 -7.31 20.98 -1.26
CA PHE A 255 -6.54 22.02 -1.94
C PHE A 255 -6.95 23.41 -1.47
N GLY A 256 -8.23 23.63 -1.16
CA GLY A 256 -8.72 24.90 -0.62
C GLY A 256 -8.07 25.26 0.71
N TRP A 257 -8.06 24.36 1.70
CA TRP A 257 -7.48 24.67 3.00
C TRP A 257 -5.95 24.69 2.97
N VAL A 258 -5.30 23.80 2.20
CA VAL A 258 -3.84 23.81 2.02
C VAL A 258 -3.38 25.13 1.39
N LEU A 259 -4.08 25.58 0.35
CA LEU A 259 -3.82 26.88 -0.27
C LEU A 259 -4.09 28.03 0.69
N GLY A 260 -5.18 27.98 1.46
CA GLY A 260 -5.50 28.96 2.49
C GLY A 260 -4.39 29.09 3.55
N THR A 261 -3.88 27.96 4.04
CA THR A 261 -2.74 27.94 4.98
C THR A 261 -1.49 28.53 4.33
N ALA A 262 -1.13 28.10 3.12
CA ALA A 262 0.05 28.61 2.44
C ALA A 262 -0.02 30.12 2.16
N LEU A 263 -1.18 30.64 1.75
CA LEU A 263 -1.39 32.06 1.46
C LEU A 263 -1.46 32.93 2.72
N SER A 264 -1.62 32.34 3.90
CA SER A 264 -1.58 33.07 5.17
C SER A 264 -0.16 33.36 5.66
N MET A 265 0.87 32.77 5.02
CA MET A 265 2.27 32.99 5.39
C MET A 265 2.69 34.46 5.15
N PRO A 266 3.62 35.02 5.96
CA PRO A 266 4.02 36.42 5.85
C PRO A 266 4.67 36.81 4.52
N SER A 267 5.22 35.85 3.79
CA SER A 267 5.93 36.07 2.54
C SER A 267 5.71 34.94 1.53
N TRP A 268 5.87 35.25 0.24
CA TRP A 268 5.78 34.25 -0.82
C TRP A 268 6.83 33.14 -0.68
N ALA A 269 8.01 33.49 -0.20
CA ALA A 269 9.07 32.51 0.06
C ALA A 269 8.64 31.49 1.13
N GLU A 270 7.96 31.95 2.19
CA GLU A 270 7.42 31.06 3.22
C GLU A 270 6.21 30.27 2.73
N SER A 271 5.31 30.87 1.93
CA SER A 271 4.20 30.14 1.30
C SER A 271 4.71 28.96 0.47
N VAL A 272 5.66 29.22 -0.43
CA VAL A 272 6.25 28.19 -1.29
C VAL A 272 7.04 27.19 -0.44
N GLY A 273 7.84 27.68 0.52
CA GLY A 273 8.61 26.83 1.42
C GLY A 273 7.73 25.87 2.22
N TRP A 274 6.61 26.35 2.75
CA TRP A 274 5.65 25.56 3.53
C TRP A 274 5.03 24.46 2.69
N VAL A 275 4.58 24.78 1.47
CA VAL A 275 4.00 23.80 0.54
C VAL A 275 5.05 22.77 0.14
N MET A 276 6.23 23.20 -0.29
CA MET A 276 7.28 22.30 -0.76
C MET A 276 7.77 21.37 0.36
N LEU A 277 8.02 21.89 1.56
CA LEU A 277 8.52 21.11 2.68
C LEU A 277 7.48 20.10 3.18
N SER A 278 6.23 20.52 3.37
CA SER A 278 5.16 19.62 3.83
C SER A 278 4.92 18.46 2.86
N HIS A 279 4.94 18.73 1.56
CA HIS A 279 4.78 17.71 0.53
C HIS A 279 6.00 16.81 0.40
N ALA A 280 7.20 17.37 0.55
CA ALA A 280 8.44 16.61 0.51
C ALA A 280 8.53 15.61 1.67
N VAL A 281 8.23 16.04 2.89
CA VAL A 281 8.23 15.17 4.07
C VAL A 281 7.15 14.09 3.97
N ALA A 282 5.96 14.43 3.47
CA ALA A 282 4.90 13.44 3.24
C ALA A 282 5.27 12.36 2.21
N GLY A 283 6.16 12.68 1.26
CA GLY A 283 6.68 11.76 0.26
C GLY A 283 7.87 10.91 0.74
N ALA A 284 8.44 11.18 1.92
CA ALA A 284 9.57 10.41 2.41
C ALA A 284 9.17 8.94 2.68
N PRO A 285 9.98 7.96 2.24
CA PRO A 285 9.72 6.55 2.53
C PRO A 285 9.81 6.28 4.03
N ARG A 286 9.01 5.30 4.50
CA ARG A 286 9.09 4.77 5.88
C ARG A 286 10.21 3.74 5.99
#